data_AF-A0A914ZBY9-F1
#
_entry.id   AF-A0A914ZBY9-F1
#
_cell.length_a   1.000
_cell.length_b   1.000
_cell.length_c   1.000
_cell.angle_alpha   90.00
_cell.angle_beta   90.00
_cell.angle_gamma   90.00
#
_symmetry.space_group_name_H-M   'P 1'
#
loop_
_entity.id
_entity.type
_entity.pdbx_description
1 polymer ?
#
loop_
_entity_poly.entity_id
_entity_poly.type
_entity_poly.pdbx_seq_one_letter_code
_entity_poly.pdbx_strand_id
1 'polypeptide(L)'
;MRPVRGTDAHKTQGLAELVCSNSFRSDDAETNAVGVLHAEMRLANSLIMACADANQVPAGGALAVDRDGFSDAVTAKLEAHPLITIQREVIEAAELAEAIAKETEADSLAFFDAIAPIIHFDSINMDVCWFQSRYDKVGPGGTGKDYINCPMDKEQYEAFIQALIDGEKTEFKEWEGTPYFDGCLPIEVMAERLCGCAVASG
;
A
#
# COMPACT_ATOMS: atom_id res chain seq x y z
N MET A 1 5.18 20.65 -9.70
CA MET A 1 4.49 19.44 -10.21
C MET A 1 3.31 19.91 -11.05
N ARG A 2 2.03 19.71 -10.75
CA ARG A 2 0.95 20.21 -11.64
C ARG A 2 0.59 21.68 -11.37
N PRO A 3 0.29 22.52 -12.38
CA PRO A 3 0.12 22.20 -13.80
C PRO A 3 1.41 22.21 -14.64
N VAL A 4 2.53 22.68 -14.09
CA VAL A 4 3.80 22.87 -14.84
C VAL A 4 4.34 21.56 -15.44
N ARG A 5 4.23 20.46 -14.69
CA ARG A 5 4.63 19.10 -15.09
C ARG A 5 3.57 18.10 -14.62
N GLY A 6 2.91 17.46 -15.58
CA GLY A 6 1.96 16.37 -15.34
C GLY A 6 2.63 15.05 -14.98
N THR A 7 1.80 14.05 -14.71
CA THR A 7 2.19 12.63 -14.53
C THR A 7 1.09 11.76 -15.13
N ASP A 8 1.40 10.52 -15.51
CA ASP A 8 0.43 9.63 -16.18
C ASP A 8 -0.82 9.31 -15.32
N ALA A 9 -0.70 9.37 -13.99
CA ALA A 9 -1.80 9.09 -13.07
C ALA A 9 -2.79 10.25 -12.88
N HIS A 10 -2.36 11.49 -13.09
CA HIS A 10 -3.14 12.69 -12.74
C HIS A 10 -3.76 13.34 -13.97
N LYS A 11 -5.00 13.80 -13.84
CA LYS A 11 -5.80 14.39 -14.92
C LYS A 11 -6.02 15.89 -14.78
N THR A 12 -5.92 16.42 -13.56
CA THR A 12 -6.23 17.83 -13.27
C THR A 12 -5.02 18.58 -12.70
N GLN A 13 -5.23 19.82 -12.26
CA GLN A 13 -4.27 20.61 -11.48
C GLN A 13 -4.73 20.82 -10.03
N GLY A 14 -5.87 20.22 -9.65
CA GLY A 14 -6.47 20.35 -8.33
C GLY A 14 -5.63 19.67 -7.24
N LEU A 15 -5.78 20.19 -6.03
CA LEU A 15 -5.20 19.62 -4.83
C LEU A 15 -6.06 18.44 -4.36
N ALA A 16 -5.41 17.41 -3.79
CA ALA A 16 -6.05 16.18 -3.32
C ALA A 16 -6.82 15.38 -4.39
N GLU A 17 -6.40 15.45 -5.66
CA GLU A 17 -6.99 14.61 -6.73
C GLU A 17 -6.89 13.10 -6.42
N LEU A 18 -7.99 12.37 -6.60
CA LEU A 18 -8.04 10.91 -6.52
C LEU A 18 -7.68 10.26 -7.87
N VAL A 19 -6.49 9.65 -7.95
CA VAL A 19 -5.91 9.13 -9.21
C VAL A 19 -6.30 7.69 -9.56
N CYS A 20 -6.93 6.96 -8.63
CA CYS A 20 -7.36 5.58 -8.83
C CYS A 20 -8.85 5.44 -8.46
N SER A 21 -9.17 4.77 -7.36
CA SER A 21 -10.54 4.68 -6.83
C SER A 21 -11.07 6.04 -6.37
N ASN A 22 -12.39 6.25 -6.45
CA ASN A 22 -13.08 7.37 -5.81
C ASN A 22 -13.63 7.03 -4.42
N SER A 23 -13.30 5.84 -3.91
CA SER A 23 -13.73 5.41 -2.59
C SER A 23 -12.61 5.61 -1.57
N PHE A 24 -12.96 6.20 -0.43
CA PHE A 24 -12.18 6.19 0.81
C PHE A 24 -12.40 4.91 1.63
N ARG A 25 -12.94 3.85 1.00
CA ARG A 25 -13.33 2.58 1.63
C ARG A 25 -14.52 2.75 2.58
N SER A 26 -14.70 1.78 3.48
CA SER A 26 -15.85 1.72 4.38
C SER A 26 -15.91 2.95 5.30
N ASP A 27 -17.11 3.48 5.47
CA ASP A 27 -17.39 4.56 6.44
C ASP A 27 -18.07 4.04 7.72
N ASP A 28 -18.09 2.72 7.91
CA ASP A 28 -18.68 2.07 9.08
C ASP A 28 -17.68 2.06 10.24
N ALA A 29 -17.90 2.93 11.23
CA ALA A 29 -17.06 3.02 12.42
C ALA A 29 -17.31 1.90 13.45
N GLU A 30 -18.36 1.09 13.30
CA GLU A 30 -18.66 0.01 14.25
C GLU A 30 -17.86 -1.25 13.95
N THR A 31 -17.65 -1.56 12.67
CA THR A 31 -17.03 -2.83 12.24
C THR A 31 -15.80 -2.67 11.35
N ASN A 32 -15.43 -1.44 10.97
CA ASN A 32 -14.29 -1.20 10.09
C ASN A 32 -13.29 -0.18 10.66
N ALA A 33 -12.01 -0.55 10.69
CA ALA A 33 -10.94 0.33 11.16
C ALA A 33 -10.82 1.64 10.34
N VAL A 34 -11.13 1.59 9.04
CA VAL A 34 -11.14 2.79 8.18
C VAL A 34 -12.29 3.72 8.57
N GLY A 35 -13.47 3.18 8.88
CA GLY A 35 -14.59 3.96 9.37
C GLY A 35 -14.33 4.62 10.73
N VAL A 36 -13.62 3.93 11.63
CA VAL A 36 -13.15 4.53 12.91
C VAL A 36 -12.24 5.72 12.63
N LEU A 37 -11.26 5.55 11.75
CA LEU A 37 -10.35 6.64 11.37
C LEU A 37 -11.10 7.82 10.75
N HIS A 38 -12.10 7.57 9.91
CA HIS A 38 -12.94 8.64 9.36
C HIS A 38 -13.67 9.40 10.47
N ALA A 39 -14.24 8.69 11.46
CA ALA A 39 -14.90 9.32 12.60
C ALA A 39 -13.92 10.18 13.43
N GLU A 40 -12.72 9.69 13.70
CA GLU A 40 -11.67 10.45 14.39
C GLU A 40 -11.24 11.69 13.58
N MET A 41 -11.06 11.56 12.27
CA MET A 41 -10.74 12.68 11.39
C MET A 41 -11.86 13.73 11.36
N ARG A 42 -13.13 13.32 11.42
CA ARG A 42 -14.27 14.25 11.55
C ARG A 42 -14.23 14.98 12.88
N LEU A 43 -13.96 14.29 14.00
CA LEU A 43 -13.79 14.91 15.32
C LEU A 43 -12.61 15.90 15.34
N ALA A 44 -11.56 15.62 14.58
CA ALA A 44 -10.41 16.50 14.41
C ALA A 44 -10.66 17.66 13.41
N ASN A 45 -11.89 17.86 12.92
CA ASN A 45 -12.27 18.87 11.92
C ASN A 45 -11.43 18.77 10.62
N SER A 46 -11.19 17.54 10.15
CA SER A 46 -10.43 17.30 8.92
C SER A 46 -11.06 18.00 7.71
N LEU A 47 -10.23 18.79 7.01
CA LEU A 47 -10.57 19.40 5.72
C LEU A 47 -11.00 18.34 4.70
N ILE A 48 -10.27 17.21 4.67
CA ILE A 48 -10.52 16.11 3.74
C ILE A 48 -11.88 15.49 3.99
N MET A 49 -12.21 15.14 5.24
CA MET A 49 -13.51 14.55 5.55
C MET A 49 -14.66 15.52 5.26
N ALA A 50 -14.50 16.80 5.63
CA ALA A 50 -15.53 17.80 5.36
C ALA A 50 -15.78 18.01 3.85
N CYS A 51 -14.73 17.96 3.02
CA CYS A 51 -14.89 18.02 1.56
C CYS A 51 -15.44 16.72 0.97
N ALA A 52 -15.08 15.57 1.55
CA ALA A 52 -15.59 14.27 1.12
C ALA A 52 -17.10 14.15 1.39
N ASP A 53 -17.53 14.51 2.59
CA ASP A 53 -18.95 14.48 3.00
C ASP A 53 -19.80 15.38 2.10
N ALA A 54 -19.29 16.56 1.72
CA ALA A 54 -19.99 17.50 0.83
C ALA A 54 -20.08 17.04 -0.64
N ASN A 55 -19.24 16.11 -1.06
CA ASN A 55 -19.16 15.59 -2.44
C ASN A 55 -19.45 14.09 -2.51
N GLN A 56 -20.14 13.54 -1.51
CA GLN A 56 -20.41 12.12 -1.43
C GLN A 56 -21.34 11.66 -2.56
N VAL A 57 -21.03 10.49 -3.13
CA VAL A 57 -21.87 9.78 -4.10
C VAL A 57 -22.28 8.40 -3.56
N PRO A 58 -23.42 7.83 -3.98
CA PRO A 58 -23.86 6.52 -3.51
C PRO A 58 -22.82 5.41 -3.77
N ALA A 59 -22.39 4.70 -2.73
CA ALA A 59 -21.42 3.60 -2.83
C ALA A 59 -21.61 2.50 -1.76
N GLY A 60 -22.87 2.23 -1.39
CA GLY A 60 -23.18 1.24 -0.35
C GLY A 60 -22.62 1.67 1.00
N GLY A 61 -21.89 0.77 1.68
CA GLY A 61 -21.26 1.04 2.98
C GLY A 61 -19.91 1.80 2.91
N ALA A 62 -19.50 2.23 1.71
CA ALA A 62 -18.27 2.99 1.52
C ALA A 62 -18.54 4.50 1.38
N LEU A 63 -17.59 5.31 1.83
CA LEU A 63 -17.53 6.72 1.49
C LEU A 63 -16.89 6.85 0.10
N ALA A 64 -17.69 7.10 -0.92
CA ALA A 64 -17.20 7.47 -2.25
C ALA A 64 -17.57 8.90 -2.57
N VAL A 65 -16.75 9.54 -3.40
CA VAL A 65 -16.92 10.96 -3.76
C VAL A 65 -16.98 11.17 -5.27
N ASP A 66 -17.60 12.28 -5.67
CA ASP A 66 -17.31 12.89 -6.96
C ASP A 66 -15.87 13.43 -6.93
N ARG A 67 -15.01 12.91 -7.81
CA ARG A 67 -13.57 13.18 -7.77
C ARG A 67 -13.25 14.65 -8.01
N ASP A 68 -13.92 15.23 -9.01
CA ASP A 68 -13.66 16.60 -9.43
C ASP A 68 -14.24 17.56 -8.38
N GLY A 69 -15.50 17.38 -7.98
CA GLY A 69 -16.12 18.17 -6.91
C GLY A 69 -15.34 18.13 -5.58
N PHE A 70 -14.82 16.95 -5.18
CA PHE A 70 -13.97 16.81 -3.99
C PHE A 70 -12.66 17.61 -4.11
N SER A 71 -11.92 17.40 -5.20
CA SER A 71 -10.64 18.07 -5.47
C SER A 71 -10.80 19.59 -5.56
N ASP A 72 -11.86 20.05 -6.22
CA ASP A 72 -12.18 21.47 -6.36
C ASP A 72 -12.55 22.09 -5.01
N ALA A 73 -13.32 21.39 -4.17
CA ALA A 73 -13.68 21.87 -2.84
C ALA A 73 -12.46 21.99 -1.91
N VAL A 74 -11.53 21.03 -1.95
CA VAL A 74 -10.27 21.12 -1.20
C VAL A 74 -9.43 22.29 -1.70
N THR A 75 -9.29 22.42 -3.02
CA THR A 75 -8.51 23.49 -3.66
C THR A 75 -9.05 24.87 -3.27
N ALA A 76 -10.36 25.09 -3.42
CA ALA A 76 -11.00 26.37 -3.11
C ALA A 76 -10.84 26.77 -1.63
N LYS A 77 -10.94 25.81 -0.70
CA LYS A 77 -10.75 26.09 0.73
C LYS A 77 -9.31 26.47 1.07
N LEU A 78 -8.32 25.83 0.44
CA LEU A 78 -6.90 26.16 0.65
C LEU A 78 -6.53 27.50 0.01
N GLU A 79 -7.03 27.77 -1.21
CA GLU A 79 -6.80 29.04 -1.91
C GLU A 79 -7.44 30.25 -1.19
N ALA A 80 -8.59 30.04 -0.54
CA ALA A 80 -9.27 31.09 0.22
C ALA A 80 -8.71 31.31 1.63
N HIS A 81 -7.81 30.43 2.11
CA HIS A 81 -7.36 30.50 3.50
C HIS A 81 -6.31 31.60 3.70
N PRO A 82 -6.52 32.57 4.62
CA PRO A 82 -5.70 33.78 4.71
C PRO A 82 -4.24 33.54 5.14
N LEU A 83 -3.95 32.38 5.71
CA LEU A 83 -2.61 31.99 6.17
C LEU A 83 -1.92 30.97 5.24
N ILE A 84 -2.53 30.62 4.12
CA ILE A 84 -1.97 29.62 3.19
C ILE A 84 -1.64 30.33 1.87
N THR A 85 -0.41 30.12 1.41
CA THR A 85 0.03 30.55 0.08
C THR A 85 0.39 29.31 -0.73
N ILE A 86 -0.26 29.13 -1.87
CA ILE A 86 0.01 28.00 -2.76
C ILE A 86 1.05 28.43 -3.81
N GLN A 87 2.21 27.78 -3.79
CA GLN A 87 3.24 27.94 -4.82
C GLN A 87 3.26 26.72 -5.72
N ARG A 88 3.11 26.92 -7.04
CA ARG A 88 3.01 25.83 -8.03
C ARG A 88 4.31 25.69 -8.82
N GLU A 89 5.30 25.04 -8.21
CA GLU A 89 6.61 24.77 -8.80
C GLU A 89 7.00 23.30 -8.73
N VAL A 90 8.01 22.90 -9.49
CA VAL A 90 8.61 21.55 -9.42
C VAL A 90 9.80 21.62 -8.48
N ILE A 91 9.80 20.77 -7.45
CA ILE A 91 10.98 20.49 -6.65
C ILE A 91 11.57 19.20 -7.23
N GLU A 92 12.84 19.25 -7.65
CA GLU A 92 13.49 18.11 -8.31
C GLU A 92 13.66 16.94 -7.33
N ALA A 93 13.08 15.78 -7.68
CA ALA A 93 12.95 14.64 -6.75
C ALA A 93 14.30 14.02 -6.34
N ALA A 94 15.32 14.08 -7.21
CA ALA A 94 16.66 13.57 -6.90
C ALA A 94 17.32 14.38 -5.78
N GLU A 95 17.20 15.71 -5.83
CA GLU A 95 17.74 16.61 -4.80
C GLU A 95 17.02 16.42 -3.46
N LEU A 96 15.71 16.14 -3.50
CA LEU A 96 14.92 15.87 -2.30
C LEU A 96 15.27 14.51 -1.66
N ALA A 97 15.42 13.44 -2.46
CA ALA A 97 15.78 12.12 -1.95
C ALA A 97 17.16 12.14 -1.26
N GLU A 98 18.14 12.78 -1.89
CA GLU A 98 19.47 12.95 -1.29
C GLU A 98 19.42 13.78 -0.01
N ALA A 99 18.63 14.86 0.01
CA ALA A 99 18.44 15.68 1.20
C ALA A 99 17.81 14.89 2.36
N ILE A 100 16.78 14.08 2.09
CA ILE A 100 16.13 13.23 3.11
C ILE A 100 17.12 12.19 3.65
N ALA A 101 17.83 11.48 2.78
CA ALA A 101 18.81 10.47 3.20
C ALA A 101 19.89 11.09 4.10
N LYS A 102 20.40 12.27 3.72
CA LYS A 102 21.39 13.01 4.50
C LYS A 102 20.85 13.45 5.87
N GLU A 103 19.65 14.01 5.91
CA GLU A 103 19.05 14.52 7.16
C GLU A 103 18.68 13.38 8.14
N THR A 104 18.29 12.23 7.60
CA THR A 104 17.90 11.05 8.41
C THR A 104 19.07 10.12 8.73
N GLU A 105 20.27 10.41 8.23
CA GLU A 105 21.44 9.52 8.29
C GLU A 105 21.14 8.11 7.75
N ALA A 106 20.19 8.00 6.81
CA ALA A 106 19.79 6.72 6.25
C ALA A 106 20.73 6.31 5.11
N ASP A 107 21.18 5.04 5.13
CA ASP A 107 22.04 4.48 4.09
C ASP A 107 21.32 4.33 2.73
N SER A 108 19.98 4.23 2.73
CA SER A 108 19.17 4.12 1.52
C SER A 108 17.70 4.49 1.77
N LEU A 109 16.98 4.84 0.69
CA LEU A 109 15.53 5.06 0.68
C LEU A 109 14.88 4.04 -0.26
N ALA A 110 13.79 3.40 0.21
CA ALA A 110 12.99 2.50 -0.60
C ALA A 110 11.80 3.25 -1.21
N PHE A 111 11.59 3.09 -2.52
CA PHE A 111 10.50 3.74 -3.28
C PHE A 111 9.40 2.77 -3.69
N PHE A 112 9.61 1.49 -3.45
CA PHE A 112 8.67 0.42 -3.69
C PHE A 112 8.42 -0.29 -2.37
N ASP A 113 7.18 -0.69 -2.17
CA ASP A 113 6.84 -1.56 -1.04
C ASP A 113 6.93 -3.03 -1.46
N ALA A 114 7.22 -3.89 -0.49
CA ALA A 114 7.24 -5.34 -0.61
C ALA A 114 6.58 -5.93 0.63
N ILE A 115 5.25 -5.77 0.70
CA ILE A 115 4.45 -6.18 1.86
C ILE A 115 4.07 -7.66 1.74
N ALA A 116 4.35 -8.44 2.78
CA ALA A 116 3.73 -9.73 2.99
C ALA A 116 2.41 -9.58 3.79
N PRO A 117 1.40 -10.45 3.59
CA PRO A 117 0.18 -10.41 4.38
C PRO A 117 0.47 -10.46 5.89
N ILE A 118 -0.21 -9.61 6.65
CA ILE A 118 -0.16 -9.60 8.11
C ILE A 118 -1.44 -10.26 8.63
N ILE A 119 -1.28 -11.22 9.52
CA ILE A 119 -2.40 -11.96 10.14
C ILE A 119 -2.43 -11.71 11.64
N HIS A 120 -3.62 -11.78 12.24
CA HIS A 120 -3.77 -11.67 13.68
C HIS A 120 -3.21 -12.92 14.37
N PHE A 121 -2.41 -12.71 15.42
CA PHE A 121 -1.75 -13.81 16.14
C PHE A 121 -2.75 -14.82 16.72
N ASP A 122 -3.86 -14.35 17.26
CA ASP A 122 -4.92 -15.17 17.85
C ASP A 122 -5.69 -16.04 16.83
N SER A 123 -5.56 -15.74 15.54
CA SER A 123 -6.10 -16.57 14.45
C SER A 123 -5.19 -17.74 14.05
N ILE A 124 -3.97 -17.81 14.60
CA ILE A 124 -2.99 -18.86 14.28
C ILE A 124 -3.23 -20.08 15.17
N ASN A 125 -3.35 -21.25 14.55
CA ASN A 125 -3.41 -22.51 15.29
C ASN A 125 -2.03 -22.91 15.85
N MET A 126 -1.76 -22.51 17.10
CA MET A 126 -0.51 -22.81 17.80
C MET A 126 -0.39 -24.25 18.32
N ASP A 127 -1.42 -25.09 18.15
CA ASP A 127 -1.29 -26.54 18.39
C ASP A 127 -0.50 -27.23 17.26
N VAL A 128 -0.39 -26.58 16.11
CA VAL A 128 0.36 -27.05 14.92
C VAL A 128 1.64 -26.24 14.72
N CYS A 129 1.57 -24.92 14.88
CA CYS A 129 2.71 -24.02 14.67
C CYS A 129 3.58 -23.87 15.92
N TRP A 130 4.83 -23.41 15.77
CA TRP A 130 5.72 -23.17 16.91
C TRP A 130 6.66 -21.98 16.74
N PHE A 131 7.13 -21.44 17.86
CA PHE A 131 8.16 -20.39 17.87
C PHE A 131 9.57 -20.98 17.83
N GLN A 132 10.36 -20.59 16.83
CA GLN A 132 11.78 -20.98 16.74
C GLN A 132 12.53 -20.12 15.72
N SER A 133 13.71 -19.64 16.12
CA SER A 133 14.72 -19.08 15.21
C SER A 133 15.58 -20.21 14.61
N ARG A 134 16.09 -20.02 13.39
CA ARG A 134 16.88 -21.06 12.70
C ARG A 134 18.09 -21.50 13.55
N TYR A 135 18.26 -22.82 13.73
CA TYR A 135 19.29 -23.44 14.57
C TYR A 135 19.29 -22.97 16.04
N ASP A 136 18.15 -22.50 16.55
CA ASP A 136 18.01 -21.94 17.89
C ASP A 136 18.97 -20.78 18.17
N LYS A 137 19.44 -20.10 17.11
CA LYS A 137 20.38 -18.99 17.22
C LYS A 137 19.66 -17.77 17.77
N VAL A 138 20.19 -17.23 18.86
CA VAL A 138 19.78 -15.95 19.41
C VAL A 138 20.35 -14.84 18.53
N GLY A 139 19.48 -14.13 17.81
CA GLY A 139 19.87 -12.96 17.02
C GLY A 139 20.17 -11.74 17.89
N PRO A 140 20.76 -10.67 17.34
CA PRO A 140 20.89 -9.40 18.05
C PRO A 140 19.51 -8.92 18.52
N GLY A 141 19.30 -8.82 19.84
CA GLY A 141 18.01 -8.44 20.43
C GLY A 141 16.91 -9.51 20.41
N GLY A 142 17.21 -10.71 19.89
CA GLY A 142 16.26 -11.82 19.84
C GLY A 142 16.29 -12.71 21.08
N THR A 143 15.33 -13.61 21.17
CA THR A 143 15.23 -14.62 22.23
C THR A 143 15.48 -16.05 21.72
N GLY A 144 15.72 -16.20 20.41
CA GLY A 144 15.76 -17.51 19.75
C GLY A 144 14.37 -18.07 19.41
N LYS A 145 13.31 -17.27 19.64
CA LYS A 145 11.90 -17.59 19.37
C LYS A 145 11.25 -16.47 18.54
N ASP A 146 12.01 -15.95 17.59
CA ASP A 146 11.68 -14.68 16.93
C ASP A 146 10.74 -14.88 15.72
N TYR A 147 10.48 -16.14 15.33
CA TYR A 147 9.65 -16.52 14.20
C TYR A 147 8.63 -17.60 14.59
N ILE A 148 7.43 -17.52 14.02
CA ILE A 148 6.45 -18.61 14.02
C ILE A 148 6.68 -19.46 12.77
N ASN A 149 6.83 -20.76 12.95
CA ASN A 149 7.01 -21.72 11.87
C ASN A 149 5.71 -22.47 11.64
N CYS A 150 5.23 -22.45 10.40
CA CYS A 150 4.03 -23.17 9.94
C CYS A 150 4.48 -24.36 9.09
N PRO A 151 4.46 -25.60 9.61
CA PRO A 151 4.97 -26.75 8.88
C PRO A 151 4.05 -27.11 7.70
N MET A 152 4.66 -27.63 6.64
CA MET A 152 3.95 -28.30 5.55
C MET A 152 4.61 -29.64 5.26
N ASP A 153 3.81 -30.66 4.99
CA ASP A 153 4.29 -31.84 4.28
C ASP A 153 4.44 -31.56 2.77
N LYS A 154 4.86 -32.58 2.01
CA LYS A 154 5.14 -32.41 0.59
C LYS A 154 3.86 -32.13 -0.20
N GLU A 155 2.80 -32.86 0.09
CA GLU A 155 1.52 -32.77 -0.59
C GLU A 155 0.87 -31.39 -0.36
N GLN A 156 0.94 -30.88 0.88
CA GLN A 156 0.49 -29.54 1.24
C GLN A 156 1.29 -28.45 0.50
N TYR A 157 2.61 -28.60 0.44
CA TYR A 157 3.48 -27.66 -0.27
C TYR A 157 3.16 -27.62 -1.77
N GLU A 158 3.05 -28.77 -2.43
CA GLU A 158 2.74 -28.84 -3.87
C GLU A 158 1.35 -28.25 -4.17
N ALA A 159 0.35 -28.53 -3.34
CA ALA A 159 -0.98 -27.94 -3.46
C ALA A 159 -0.96 -26.42 -3.28
N PHE A 160 -0.18 -25.92 -2.31
CA PHE A 160 -0.01 -24.48 -2.08
C PHE A 160 0.66 -23.77 -3.26
N ILE A 161 1.72 -24.35 -3.83
CA ILE A 161 2.39 -23.80 -5.01
C ILE A 161 1.42 -23.74 -6.20
N GLN A 162 0.64 -24.80 -6.43
CA GLN A 162 -0.36 -24.79 -7.49
C GLN A 162 -1.41 -23.68 -7.28
N ALA A 163 -1.90 -23.53 -6.05
CA ALA A 163 -2.85 -22.48 -5.70
C ALA A 163 -2.28 -21.05 -5.88
N LEU A 164 -0.99 -20.84 -5.61
CA LEU A 164 -0.33 -19.55 -5.89
C LEU A 164 -0.27 -19.23 -7.38
N ILE A 165 -0.01 -20.24 -8.22
CA ILE A 165 0.07 -20.07 -9.67
C ILE A 165 -1.32 -19.77 -10.25
N ASP A 166 -2.33 -20.50 -9.80
CA ASP A 166 -3.72 -20.40 -10.30
C ASP A 166 -4.48 -19.21 -9.71
N GLY A 167 -3.97 -18.61 -8.64
CA GLY A 167 -4.60 -17.49 -7.94
C GLY A 167 -4.75 -16.24 -8.82
N GLU A 168 -5.80 -15.46 -8.54
CA GLU A 168 -6.02 -14.17 -9.19
C GLU A 168 -4.89 -13.19 -8.85
N LYS A 169 -4.36 -12.53 -9.88
CA LYS A 169 -3.27 -11.56 -9.76
C LYS A 169 -3.78 -10.21 -10.21
N THR A 170 -3.29 -9.15 -9.56
CA THR A 170 -3.56 -7.78 -10.03
C THR A 170 -2.70 -7.51 -11.25
N GLU A 171 -3.31 -7.02 -12.32
CA GLU A 171 -2.57 -6.55 -13.49
C GLU A 171 -2.07 -5.13 -13.25
N PHE A 172 -0.79 -4.91 -13.53
CA PHE A 172 -0.19 -3.57 -13.51
C PHE A 172 -0.58 -2.80 -14.76
N LYS A 173 -0.71 -1.48 -14.63
CA LYS A 173 -0.91 -0.62 -15.81
C LYS A 173 0.39 -0.56 -16.62
N GLU A 174 0.29 -0.45 -17.94
CA GLU A 174 1.47 -0.45 -18.83
C GLU A 174 2.54 0.59 -18.47
N TRP A 175 2.13 1.73 -17.88
CA TRP A 175 3.04 2.80 -17.44
C TRP A 175 3.65 2.59 -16.04
N GLU A 176 3.13 1.64 -15.25
CA GLU A 176 3.67 1.31 -13.91
C GLU A 176 5.00 0.56 -14.00
N GLY A 177 5.34 0.05 -15.21
CA GLY A 177 6.69 -0.28 -15.66
C GLY A 177 7.57 -0.96 -14.61
N THR A 178 7.00 -1.87 -13.81
CA THR A 178 7.62 -2.29 -12.55
C THR A 178 8.85 -3.14 -12.87
N PRO A 179 10.07 -2.62 -12.65
CA PRO A 179 11.24 -3.45 -12.77
C PRO A 179 11.22 -4.32 -11.52
N TYR A 180 10.73 -5.55 -11.64
CA TYR A 180 10.87 -6.51 -10.56
C TYR A 180 12.35 -6.52 -10.13
N PHE A 181 12.61 -6.15 -8.88
CA PHE A 181 13.95 -6.26 -8.33
C PHE A 181 14.23 -7.76 -8.24
N ASP A 182 15.25 -8.28 -8.94
CA ASP A 182 15.53 -9.72 -8.92
C ASP A 182 15.81 -10.24 -7.50
N GLY A 183 16.19 -9.37 -6.56
CA GLY A 183 16.32 -9.70 -5.14
C GLY A 183 15.02 -9.68 -4.32
N CYS A 184 13.89 -9.23 -4.88
CA CYS A 184 12.59 -9.09 -4.23
C CYS A 184 11.46 -9.36 -5.24
N LEU A 185 11.26 -10.64 -5.56
CA LEU A 185 10.22 -11.11 -6.47
C LEU A 185 8.94 -11.46 -5.71
N PRO A 186 7.75 -11.18 -6.27
CA PRO A 186 6.51 -11.74 -5.76
C PRO A 186 6.57 -13.28 -5.72
N ILE A 187 6.00 -13.89 -4.69
CA ILE A 187 6.10 -15.34 -4.45
C ILE A 187 5.45 -16.16 -5.57
N GLU A 188 4.42 -15.61 -6.21
CA GLU A 188 3.73 -16.18 -7.36
C GLU A 188 4.63 -16.18 -8.61
N VAL A 189 5.42 -15.13 -8.83
CA VAL A 189 6.41 -15.06 -9.92
C VAL A 189 7.55 -16.05 -9.66
N MET A 190 7.99 -16.19 -8.40
CA MET A 190 8.97 -17.21 -8.03
C MET A 190 8.45 -18.62 -8.29
N ALA A 191 7.19 -18.90 -7.94
CA ALA A 191 6.54 -20.19 -8.18
C ALA A 191 6.43 -20.52 -9.67
N GLU A 192 6.01 -19.55 -10.50
CA GLU A 192 5.95 -19.71 -11.96
C GLU A 192 7.32 -20.05 -12.58
N ARG A 193 8.38 -19.34 -12.15
CA ARG A 193 9.74 -19.57 -12.64
C ARG A 193 10.27 -20.97 -12.29
N LEU A 194 9.93 -21.49 -11.11
CA LEU A 194 10.32 -22.83 -10.68
C LEU A 194 9.62 -23.93 -11.49
N CYS A 195 8.33 -23.76 -11.83
CA CYS A 195 7.60 -24.69 -12.67
C CYS A 195 8.04 -24.64 -14.15
N GLY A 196 8.42 -23.46 -14.67
CA GLY A 196 8.90 -23.29 -16.05
C GLY A 196 10.19 -24.06 -16.37
N CYS A 197 11.07 -24.27 -15.39
CA CYS A 197 12.26 -25.10 -15.58
C CYS A 197 11.96 -26.60 -15.71
N ALA A 198 10.82 -27.07 -15.21
CA ALA A 198 10.44 -28.49 -15.30
C ALA A 198 9.85 -28.89 -16.68
N VAL A 199 9.33 -27.91 -17.45
CA VAL A 199 8.67 -28.17 -18.75
C VAL A 199 9.67 -28.16 -19.93
N ALA A 200 10.91 -27.73 -19.73
CA ALA A 200 11.94 -27.68 -20.78
C ALA A 200 12.72 -29.01 -20.99
N SER A 201 12.22 -30.13 -20.45
CA SER A 201 12.83 -31.45 -20.56
C SER A 201 11.78 -32.56 -20.77
N GLY A 202 11.03 -32.43 -21.87
CA GLY A 202 10.16 -33.46 -22.44
C GLY A 202 10.18 -33.40 -23.96
#